data_AF-A0A8H3W181-F1
#
_entry.id   AF-A0A8H3W181-F1
#
_cell.length_a   1.000
_cell.length_b   1.000
_cell.length_c   1.000
_cell.angle_alpha   90.00
_cell.angle_beta   90.00
_cell.angle_gamma   90.00
#
_symmetry.space_group_name_H-M   'P 1'
#
loop_
_entity.id
_entity.type
_entity.pdbx_description
1 polymer ?
#
loop_
_entity_poly.entity_id
_entity_poly.type
_entity_poly.pdbx_seq_one_letter_code
_entity_poly.pdbx_strand_id
1 'polypeptide(L)'
;MTSTARRIALATAADHPAAGGGRKQCWECQRRRVVCDAVRPVCGKCKATGVVCPGYEDKKPLTWLAPGKVKTRTWKRKKPATKKESVETFANSTSPADDQSEPNHSYDNIDLIAELYQSGYYPFLPCPVELFTDIIRINYLRYLIATDGLPEDMGTPQSASEDLIEDIIEFSPEAWAETREADVREELLLMAQAYQSAIALYVISSLQGLRALPSSAGWRAVRTIHYSRLISLLEKAAEAPLMKNCVEWPLIVAGFEASTGSAAGRVMVVKQLVSMSQDLGTYLPLAAVGMLEKFWSSGKRTWDDCFDEPYALFA
;
A
#
# COMPACT_ATOMS: atom_id res chain seq x y z
N MET A 1 -38.90 3.13 53.49
CA MET A 1 -38.61 1.96 54.35
C MET A 1 -39.67 0.94 53.99
N THR A 2 -39.45 -0.22 53.39
CA THR A 2 -38.35 -1.21 53.39
C THR A 2 -38.60 -2.12 52.17
N SER A 3 -37.64 -2.28 51.27
CA SER A 3 -36.73 -3.43 51.16
C SER A 3 -37.39 -4.73 50.64
N THR A 4 -37.29 -4.95 49.33
CA THR A 4 -37.58 -6.23 48.67
C THR A 4 -36.26 -6.88 48.27
N ALA A 5 -35.88 -7.97 48.94
CA ALA A 5 -34.74 -8.80 48.54
C ALA A 5 -35.21 -10.25 48.36
N ARG A 6 -35.39 -10.66 47.11
CA ARG A 6 -35.58 -12.06 46.71
C ARG A 6 -34.23 -12.78 46.79
N ARG A 7 -34.10 -13.74 47.71
CA ARG A 7 -32.98 -14.69 47.74
C ARG A 7 -33.35 -15.94 46.93
N ILE A 8 -32.43 -16.29 46.03
CA ILE A 8 -32.42 -17.42 45.12
C ILE A 8 -32.19 -18.71 45.92
N ALA A 9 -32.97 -19.76 45.64
CA ALA A 9 -32.81 -21.08 46.24
C ALA A 9 -31.58 -21.80 45.64
N LEU A 10 -30.68 -22.27 46.51
CA LEU A 10 -29.63 -23.22 46.16
C LEU A 10 -30.25 -24.60 45.92
N ALA A 11 -30.11 -25.12 44.69
CA ALA A 11 -30.29 -26.54 44.41
C ALA A 11 -29.00 -27.28 44.77
N THR A 12 -29.17 -28.36 45.53
CA THR A 12 -28.13 -29.27 46.00
C THR A 12 -27.42 -29.97 44.85
N ALA A 13 -26.09 -30.03 44.95
CA ALA A 13 -25.22 -30.72 44.02
C ALA A 13 -25.52 -32.22 44.01
N ALA A 14 -25.99 -32.71 42.86
CA ALA A 14 -25.98 -34.13 42.54
C ALA A 14 -24.66 -34.43 41.82
N ASP A 15 -23.88 -35.33 42.41
CA ASP A 15 -22.66 -35.92 41.83
C ASP A 15 -22.89 -36.36 40.39
N HIS A 16 -22.08 -35.83 39.47
CA HIS A 16 -21.92 -36.38 38.13
C HIS A 16 -20.59 -37.13 38.09
N PRO A 17 -20.56 -38.41 37.66
CA PRO A 17 -19.32 -39.11 37.47
C PRO A 17 -18.56 -38.45 36.31
N ALA A 18 -17.33 -38.01 36.56
CA ALA A 18 -16.42 -37.52 35.54
C ALA A 18 -16.01 -38.67 34.61
N ALA A 19 -16.82 -38.96 33.59
CA ALA A 19 -16.46 -39.82 32.47
C ALA A 19 -15.49 -39.06 31.56
N GLY A 20 -14.20 -39.05 31.93
CA GLY A 20 -13.12 -38.55 31.09
C GLY A 20 -12.90 -39.48 29.90
N GLY A 21 -13.48 -39.13 28.76
CA GLY A 21 -13.30 -39.80 27.48
C GLY A 21 -11.89 -39.60 26.92
N GLY A 22 -10.90 -40.30 27.50
CA GLY A 22 -9.51 -40.21 27.05
C GLY A 22 -9.34 -40.58 25.58
N ARG A 23 -8.40 -39.91 24.91
CA ARG A 23 -8.10 -40.14 23.49
C ARG A 23 -7.83 -41.62 23.17
N LYS A 24 -8.46 -42.13 22.10
CA LYS A 24 -8.30 -43.53 21.63
C LYS A 24 -6.90 -43.85 21.09
N GLN A 25 -6.10 -42.86 20.74
CA GLN A 25 -4.76 -43.03 20.18
C GLN A 25 -3.75 -42.07 20.83
N CYS A 26 -2.51 -42.52 21.01
CA CYS A 26 -1.45 -41.66 21.53
C CYS A 26 -1.07 -40.57 20.51
N TRP A 27 -0.51 -39.46 21.01
CA TRP A 27 -0.15 -38.30 20.16
C TRP A 27 0.88 -38.62 19.07
N GLU A 28 1.76 -39.60 19.27
CA GLU A 28 2.77 -39.96 18.28
C GLU A 28 2.19 -40.82 17.15
N CYS A 29 1.33 -41.79 17.47
CA CYS A 29 0.59 -42.54 16.44
C CYS A 29 -0.34 -41.63 15.64
N GLN A 30 -0.98 -40.66 16.29
CA GLN A 30 -1.78 -39.65 15.60
C GLN A 30 -0.94 -38.80 14.65
N ARG A 31 0.23 -38.32 15.10
CA ARG A 31 1.17 -37.55 14.27
C ARG A 31 1.65 -38.36 13.06
N ARG A 32 1.96 -39.64 13.27
CA ARG A 32 2.42 -40.58 12.24
C ARG A 32 1.29 -41.13 11.36
N ARG A 33 0.02 -40.81 11.69
CA ARG A 33 -1.19 -41.31 11.02
C ARG A 33 -1.25 -42.84 10.93
N VAL A 34 -0.87 -43.52 12.02
CA VAL A 34 -0.94 -44.98 12.14
C VAL A 34 -1.95 -45.38 13.21
N VAL A 35 -2.64 -46.52 13.01
CA VAL A 35 -3.61 -47.05 13.99
C VAL A 35 -2.91 -47.32 15.32
N CYS A 36 -3.39 -46.79 16.43
CA CYS A 36 -2.81 -47.05 17.75
C CYS A 36 -3.48 -48.26 18.40
N ASP A 37 -2.69 -49.13 19.02
CA ASP A 37 -3.13 -50.28 19.81
C ASP A 37 -3.57 -49.92 21.24
N ALA A 38 -3.48 -48.63 21.63
CA ALA A 38 -3.98 -48.06 22.88
C ALA A 38 -3.49 -48.71 24.20
N VAL A 39 -2.49 -49.59 24.15
CA VAL A 39 -1.87 -50.20 25.33
C VAL A 39 -1.21 -49.15 26.22
N ARG A 40 -1.55 -49.14 27.52
CA ARG A 40 -0.99 -48.20 28.51
C ARG A 40 0.15 -48.87 29.31
N PRO A 41 1.22 -48.15 29.69
CA PRO A 41 1.45 -46.71 29.48
C PRO A 41 2.04 -46.36 28.10
N VAL A 42 2.57 -47.33 27.36
CA VAL A 42 3.26 -47.15 26.08
C VAL A 42 2.68 -48.11 25.04
N CYS A 43 2.27 -47.58 23.88
CA CYS A 43 1.75 -48.41 22.80
C CYS A 43 2.86 -49.27 22.16
N GLY A 44 2.49 -50.44 21.65
CA GLY A 44 3.41 -51.37 20.99
C GLY A 44 4.13 -50.74 19.80
N LYS A 45 3.48 -49.83 19.07
CA LYS A 45 4.11 -49.13 17.94
C LYS A 45 5.20 -48.17 18.37
N CYS A 46 4.98 -47.37 19.41
CA CYS A 46 6.00 -46.47 19.94
C CYS A 46 7.19 -47.28 20.48
N LYS A 47 6.90 -48.37 21.22
CA LYS A 47 7.91 -49.29 21.75
C LYS A 47 8.76 -49.92 20.65
N ALA A 48 8.13 -50.46 19.60
CA ALA A 48 8.83 -51.07 18.48
C ALA A 48 9.73 -50.07 17.71
N THR A 49 9.30 -48.81 17.60
CA THR A 49 10.10 -47.76 16.95
C THR A 49 11.11 -47.06 17.85
N GLY A 50 11.19 -47.42 19.13
CA GLY A 50 12.11 -46.77 20.08
C GLY A 50 11.80 -45.29 20.35
N VAL A 51 10.56 -44.84 20.11
CA VAL A 51 10.14 -43.45 20.35
C VAL A 51 9.43 -43.37 21.71
N VAL A 52 9.74 -42.34 22.49
CA VAL A 52 9.08 -42.06 23.77
C VAL A 52 7.60 -41.74 23.53
N CYS A 53 6.70 -42.59 24.02
CA CYS A 53 5.26 -42.41 23.84
C CYS A 53 4.77 -41.20 24.68
N PRO A 54 4.19 -40.17 24.05
CA PRO A 54 3.69 -38.98 24.74
C PRO A 54 2.36 -39.20 25.50
N GLY A 55 1.85 -40.42 25.56
CA GLY A 55 0.62 -40.77 26.28
C GLY A 55 -0.67 -40.43 25.54
N TYR A 56 -1.77 -40.48 26.30
CA TYR A 56 -3.17 -40.51 25.83
C TYR A 56 -4.05 -39.41 26.44
N GLU A 57 -3.46 -38.49 27.21
CA GLU A 57 -4.19 -37.39 27.83
C GLU A 57 -4.72 -36.41 26.77
N ASP A 58 -5.78 -35.68 27.15
CA ASP A 58 -6.46 -34.72 26.28
C ASP A 58 -5.56 -33.56 25.86
N LYS A 59 -4.58 -33.22 26.71
CA LYS A 59 -3.54 -32.23 26.43
C LYS A 59 -2.23 -32.94 26.12
N LYS A 60 -1.59 -32.57 25.01
CA LYS A 60 -0.26 -33.11 24.66
C LYS A 60 0.77 -32.58 25.66
N PRO A 61 1.58 -33.44 26.30
CA PRO A 61 2.68 -32.97 27.12
C PRO A 61 3.65 -32.11 26.29
N LEU A 62 4.02 -30.95 26.83
CA LEU A 62 5.06 -30.12 26.23
C LEU A 62 6.40 -30.87 26.34
N THR A 63 7.10 -31.01 25.21
CA THR A 63 8.42 -31.66 25.19
C THR A 63 9.44 -30.63 24.74
N TRP A 64 10.46 -30.40 25.55
CA TRP A 64 11.61 -29.58 25.17
C TRP A 64 12.38 -30.28 24.06
N LEU A 65 12.58 -29.59 22.94
CA LEU A 65 13.45 -30.05 21.87
C LEU A 65 14.86 -29.51 22.10
N ALA A 66 15.87 -30.30 21.76
CA ALA A 66 17.25 -29.82 21.75
C ALA A 66 17.40 -28.62 20.79
N PRO A 67 18.29 -27.65 21.09
CA PRO A 67 18.58 -26.53 20.19
C PRO A 67 18.87 -27.01 18.76
N GLY A 68 18.33 -26.31 17.75
CA GLY A 68 18.53 -26.64 16.33
C GLY A 68 17.62 -27.74 15.74
N LYS A 69 16.76 -28.39 16.54
CA LYS A 69 15.76 -29.37 16.04
C LYS A 69 14.42 -28.72 15.65
N VAL A 70 14.28 -27.40 15.81
CA VAL A 70 13.14 -26.63 15.32
C VAL A 70 13.40 -26.27 13.85
N LYS A 71 12.90 -27.09 12.93
CA LYS A 71 12.76 -26.66 11.53
C LYS A 71 11.44 -25.89 11.44
N THR A 72 11.48 -24.57 11.45
CA THR A 72 10.31 -23.80 11.04
C THR A 72 9.98 -24.21 9.61
N ARG A 73 8.84 -24.88 9.39
CA ARG A 73 8.29 -25.00 8.04
C ARG A 73 7.92 -23.59 7.63
N THR A 74 8.75 -22.94 6.81
CA THR A 74 8.35 -21.76 6.06
C THR A 74 7.31 -22.22 5.05
N TRP A 75 6.06 -22.37 5.51
CA TRP A 75 4.94 -22.37 4.59
C TRP A 75 5.00 -21.00 3.92
N LYS A 76 5.44 -20.96 2.65
CA LYS A 76 5.23 -19.80 1.80
C LYS A 76 3.72 -19.67 1.67
N ARG A 77 3.05 -19.05 2.65
CA ARG A 77 1.74 -18.44 2.39
C ARG A 77 1.99 -17.53 1.21
N LYS A 78 1.26 -17.73 0.10
CA LYS A 78 1.06 -16.63 -0.85
C LYS A 78 0.60 -15.47 0.04
N LYS A 79 1.47 -14.47 0.22
CA LYS A 79 1.08 -13.26 0.93
C LYS A 79 -0.14 -12.71 0.17
N PRO A 80 -1.18 -12.20 0.83
CA PRO A 80 -2.19 -11.45 0.09
C PRO A 80 -1.44 -10.37 -0.71
N ALA A 81 -1.64 -10.36 -2.02
CA ALA A 81 -0.99 -9.45 -2.96
C ALA A 81 -1.27 -7.97 -2.61
N THR A 82 -2.34 -7.76 -1.86
CA THR A 82 -2.96 -6.46 -1.63
C THR A 82 -2.05 -5.43 -1.00
N LYS A 83 -1.25 -5.69 0.04
CA LYS A 83 -0.39 -4.64 0.64
C LYS A 83 0.75 -4.12 -0.28
N LYS A 84 1.05 -4.81 -1.38
CA LYS A 84 2.15 -4.43 -2.26
C LYS A 84 1.73 -3.39 -3.30
N GLU A 85 0.49 -3.46 -3.78
CA GLU A 85 0.09 -2.76 -5.01
C GLU A 85 0.15 -1.23 -4.91
N SER A 86 -0.11 -0.62 -3.75
CA SER A 86 -0.15 0.84 -3.57
C SER A 86 1.26 1.39 -3.46
N VAL A 87 2.09 0.72 -2.67
CA VAL A 87 3.52 1.02 -2.57
C VAL A 87 4.19 0.83 -3.93
N GLU A 88 3.84 -0.23 -4.66
CA GLU A 88 4.32 -0.52 -6.01
C GLU A 88 3.89 0.56 -7.01
N THR A 89 2.62 0.98 -7.01
CA THR A 89 2.12 2.05 -7.89
C THR A 89 2.89 3.37 -7.67
N PHE A 90 3.07 3.80 -6.41
CA PHE A 90 3.85 5.02 -6.15
C PHE A 90 5.36 4.83 -6.38
N ALA A 91 5.91 3.65 -6.10
CA ALA A 91 7.29 3.33 -6.42
C ALA A 91 7.54 3.44 -7.93
N ASN A 92 6.70 2.83 -8.77
CA ASN A 92 6.81 2.88 -10.23
C ASN A 92 6.70 4.32 -10.78
N SER A 93 5.92 5.18 -10.13
CA SER A 93 5.85 6.60 -10.50
C SER A 93 7.15 7.38 -10.21
N THR A 94 7.98 6.85 -9.30
CA THR A 94 9.27 7.40 -8.89
C THR A 94 10.45 6.49 -9.28
N SER A 95 10.28 5.77 -10.39
CA SER A 95 11.30 4.96 -11.07
C SER A 95 11.44 5.39 -12.54
N PRO A 96 12.56 5.06 -13.22
CA PRO A 96 12.66 5.13 -14.67
C PRO A 96 11.55 4.33 -15.35
N ALA A 97 11.11 4.77 -16.53
CA ALA A 97 10.01 4.11 -17.24
C ALA A 97 10.31 2.64 -17.63
N ASP A 98 11.58 2.30 -17.87
CA ASP A 98 12.07 0.97 -18.23
C ASP A 98 12.50 0.11 -17.03
N ASP A 99 12.48 0.65 -15.80
CA ASP A 99 12.87 -0.05 -14.56
C ASP A 99 11.73 -0.02 -13.52
N GLN A 100 10.50 -0.21 -13.98
CA GLN A 100 9.32 -0.36 -13.13
C GLN A 100 9.17 -1.80 -12.63
N SER A 101 8.65 -1.95 -11.40
CA SER A 101 8.33 -3.25 -10.80
C SER A 101 6.94 -3.73 -11.23
N GLU A 102 6.89 -4.84 -11.98
CA GLU A 102 5.66 -5.54 -12.40
C GLU A 102 4.49 -4.64 -12.90
N PRO A 103 4.71 -3.61 -13.74
CA PRO A 103 3.66 -2.64 -14.10
C PRO A 103 2.43 -3.27 -14.79
N ASN A 104 2.64 -4.33 -15.58
CA ASN A 104 1.55 -5.08 -16.22
C ASN A 104 0.62 -5.72 -15.19
N HIS A 105 1.15 -6.24 -14.09
CA HIS A 105 0.34 -6.88 -13.05
C HIS A 105 -0.62 -5.87 -12.40
N SER A 106 -0.13 -4.66 -12.12
CA SER A 106 -0.97 -3.59 -11.56
C SER A 106 -2.06 -3.16 -12.55
N TYR A 107 -1.73 -3.06 -13.84
CA TYR A 107 -2.69 -2.71 -14.89
C TYR A 107 -3.75 -3.80 -15.11
N ASP A 108 -3.34 -5.06 -15.23
CA ASP A 108 -4.25 -6.20 -15.46
C ASP A 108 -5.25 -6.41 -14.32
N ASN A 109 -4.91 -5.96 -13.10
CA ASN A 109 -5.76 -6.08 -11.91
C ASN A 109 -6.49 -4.77 -11.54
N ILE A 110 -6.53 -3.76 -12.42
CA ILE A 110 -7.05 -2.43 -12.07
C ILE A 110 -8.50 -2.44 -11.55
N ASP A 111 -9.36 -3.28 -12.13
CA ASP A 111 -10.77 -3.42 -11.71
C ASP A 111 -10.88 -4.04 -10.32
N LEU A 112 -10.07 -5.07 -10.05
CA LEU A 112 -10.01 -5.72 -8.75
C LEU A 112 -9.46 -4.74 -7.70
N ILE A 113 -8.43 -3.98 -8.03
CA ILE A 113 -7.89 -2.93 -7.18
C ILE A 113 -8.97 -1.91 -6.86
N ALA A 114 -9.73 -1.45 -7.87
CA ALA A 114 -10.79 -0.48 -7.68
C ALA A 114 -11.92 -1.00 -6.76
N GLU A 115 -12.33 -2.25 -6.92
CA GLU A 115 -13.30 -2.90 -6.03
C GLU A 115 -12.78 -3.00 -4.58
N LEU A 116 -11.51 -3.35 -4.41
CA LEU A 116 -10.87 -3.41 -3.09
C LEU A 116 -10.80 -2.02 -2.42
N TYR A 117 -10.54 -0.95 -3.19
CA TYR A 117 -10.58 0.44 -2.70
C TYR A 117 -11.94 0.78 -2.08
N GLN A 118 -13.02 0.41 -2.76
CA GLN A 118 -14.38 0.70 -2.30
C GLN A 118 -14.77 -0.07 -1.02
N SER A 119 -14.13 -1.23 -0.77
CA SER A 119 -14.38 -2.02 0.43
C SER A 119 -13.84 -1.40 1.73
N GLY A 120 -13.03 -0.33 1.64
CA GLY A 120 -12.46 0.38 2.78
C GLY A 120 -11.31 -0.36 3.49
N TYR A 121 -10.91 -1.53 2.98
CA TYR A 121 -9.83 -2.34 3.56
C TYR A 121 -8.43 -1.93 3.09
N TYR A 122 -8.33 -1.13 2.03
CA TYR A 122 -7.09 -0.88 1.32
C TYR A 122 -7.28 0.19 0.23
N PRO A 123 -6.31 1.08 -0.04
CA PRO A 123 -5.04 1.34 0.64
C PRO A 123 -5.29 2.12 1.94
N PHE A 124 -4.26 2.22 2.78
CA PHE A 124 -4.26 3.19 3.87
C PHE A 124 -3.88 4.59 3.34
N LEU A 125 -4.52 4.99 2.24
CA LEU A 125 -4.30 6.26 1.58
C LEU A 125 -5.66 6.82 1.18
N PRO A 126 -6.06 7.99 1.70
CA PRO A 126 -7.22 8.68 1.18
C PRO A 126 -6.80 9.24 -0.17
N CYS A 127 -6.94 8.50 -1.27
CA CYS A 127 -6.86 8.99 -2.65
C CYS A 127 -8.11 8.48 -3.37
N PRO A 128 -8.83 9.30 -4.16
CA PRO A 128 -9.94 8.82 -4.97
C PRO A 128 -9.48 7.63 -5.81
N VAL A 129 -10.33 6.60 -5.88
CA VAL A 129 -9.96 5.37 -6.60
C VAL A 129 -9.73 5.65 -8.08
N GLU A 130 -10.51 6.56 -8.66
CA GLU A 130 -10.41 7.02 -10.03
C GLU A 130 -9.01 7.60 -10.30
N LEU A 131 -8.61 8.57 -9.48
CA LEU A 131 -7.28 9.17 -9.55
C LEU A 131 -6.16 8.16 -9.29
N PHE A 132 -6.35 7.23 -8.37
CA PHE A 132 -5.35 6.18 -8.12
C PHE A 132 -5.18 5.24 -9.33
N THR A 133 -6.29 4.85 -9.97
CA THR A 133 -6.25 4.05 -11.20
C THR A 133 -5.57 4.80 -12.34
N ASP A 134 -5.67 6.12 -12.40
CA ASP A 134 -4.92 6.92 -13.37
C ASP A 134 -3.41 6.83 -13.15
N ILE A 135 -2.92 6.78 -11.91
CA ILE A 135 -1.48 6.57 -11.64
C ILE A 135 -1.02 5.21 -12.20
N ILE A 136 -1.82 4.16 -12.01
CA ILE A 136 -1.53 2.83 -12.57
C ILE A 136 -1.46 2.90 -14.10
N ARG A 137 -2.45 3.55 -14.73
CA ARG A 137 -2.51 3.71 -16.20
C ARG A 137 -1.30 4.50 -16.73
N ILE A 138 -0.91 5.59 -16.06
CA ILE A 138 0.27 6.38 -16.43
C ILE A 138 1.55 5.54 -16.31
N ASN A 139 1.71 4.79 -15.21
CA ASN A 139 2.87 3.92 -15.03
C ASN A 139 2.98 2.89 -16.15
N TYR A 140 1.88 2.22 -16.46
CA TYR A 140 1.81 1.23 -17.53
C TYR A 140 2.10 1.84 -18.90
N LEU A 141 1.51 3.01 -19.21
CA LEU A 141 1.78 3.71 -20.46
C LEU A 141 3.26 4.12 -20.60
N ARG A 142 3.87 4.63 -19.52
CA ARG A 142 5.31 4.93 -19.48
C ARG A 142 6.14 3.69 -19.81
N TYR A 143 5.83 2.57 -19.17
CA TYR A 143 6.49 1.29 -19.43
C TYR A 143 6.35 0.85 -20.90
N LEU A 144 5.12 0.85 -21.44
CA LEU A 144 4.87 0.47 -22.83
C LEU A 144 5.64 1.33 -23.83
N ILE A 145 5.70 2.65 -23.61
CA ILE A 145 6.45 3.57 -24.48
C ILE A 145 7.95 3.29 -24.38
N ALA A 146 8.48 3.10 -23.17
CA ALA A 146 9.91 2.86 -22.96
C ALA A 146 10.38 1.54 -23.56
N THR A 147 9.51 0.52 -23.59
CA THR A 147 9.80 -0.80 -24.16
C THR A 147 9.37 -0.98 -25.61
N ASP A 148 8.86 0.07 -26.28
CA ASP A 148 8.28 -0.01 -27.63
C ASP A 148 7.19 -1.10 -27.76
N GLY A 149 6.37 -1.22 -26.70
CA GLY A 149 5.38 -2.28 -26.53
C GLY A 149 3.92 -1.82 -26.64
N LEU A 150 3.67 -0.59 -27.09
CA LEU A 150 2.32 -0.02 -27.16
C LEU A 150 1.44 -0.80 -28.16
N PRO A 151 0.28 -1.35 -27.73
CA PRO A 151 -0.66 -2.01 -28.63
C PRO A 151 -1.28 -1.07 -29.67
N GLU A 152 -1.59 -1.57 -30.85
CA GLU A 152 -2.17 -0.77 -31.95
C GLU A 152 -3.54 -0.16 -31.60
N ASP A 153 -4.33 -0.83 -30.76
CA ASP A 153 -5.67 -0.40 -30.34
C ASP A 153 -5.65 0.74 -29.30
N MET A 154 -4.52 0.98 -28.64
CA MET A 154 -4.31 2.14 -27.76
C MET A 154 -3.95 3.42 -28.52
N GLY A 155 -3.89 3.36 -29.85
CA GLY A 155 -3.56 4.51 -30.68
C GLY A 155 -2.08 4.89 -30.62
N THR A 156 -1.80 6.19 -30.74
CA THR A 156 -0.41 6.70 -30.69
C THR A 156 -0.01 7.02 -29.25
N PRO A 157 1.31 7.04 -28.92
CA PRO A 157 1.76 7.51 -27.62
C PRO A 157 1.19 8.87 -27.24
N GLN A 158 1.03 9.77 -28.21
CA GLN A 158 0.47 11.10 -27.97
C GLN A 158 -1.02 11.04 -27.65
N SER A 159 -1.84 10.37 -28.47
CA SER A 159 -3.28 10.28 -28.23
C SER A 159 -3.59 9.58 -26.90
N ALA A 160 -2.92 8.47 -26.60
CA ALA A 160 -3.09 7.78 -25.32
C ALA A 160 -2.71 8.65 -24.11
N SER A 161 -1.71 9.53 -24.27
CA SER A 161 -1.33 10.49 -23.23
C SER A 161 -2.37 11.60 -23.06
N GLU A 162 -2.96 12.07 -24.16
CA GLU A 162 -3.98 13.12 -24.19
C GLU A 162 -5.29 12.62 -23.56
N ASP A 163 -5.71 11.39 -23.87
CA ASP A 163 -6.89 10.74 -23.29
C ASP A 163 -6.77 10.62 -21.77
N LEU A 164 -5.62 10.19 -21.24
CA LEU A 164 -5.40 10.13 -19.79
C LEU A 164 -5.48 11.51 -19.13
N ILE A 165 -4.94 12.54 -19.78
CA ILE A 165 -5.00 13.90 -19.24
C ILE A 165 -6.44 14.41 -19.20
N GLU A 166 -7.23 14.13 -20.23
CA GLU A 166 -8.65 14.48 -20.27
C GLU A 166 -9.40 13.83 -19.09
N ASP A 167 -9.24 12.52 -18.89
CA ASP A 167 -9.83 11.79 -17.75
C ASP A 167 -9.48 12.43 -16.39
N ILE A 168 -8.20 12.76 -16.18
CA ILE A 168 -7.70 13.37 -14.93
C ILE A 168 -8.30 14.76 -14.70
N ILE A 169 -8.44 15.57 -15.75
CA ILE A 169 -8.97 16.93 -15.67
C ILE A 169 -10.49 16.91 -15.49
N GLU A 170 -11.20 15.97 -16.12
CA GLU A 170 -12.65 15.83 -16.04
C GLU A 170 -13.12 15.32 -14.66
N PHE A 171 -12.27 14.56 -13.96
CA PHE A 171 -12.53 14.17 -12.57
C PHE A 171 -12.92 15.39 -11.72
N SER A 172 -14.04 15.30 -10.99
CA SER A 172 -14.50 16.36 -10.08
C SER A 172 -14.23 15.99 -8.62
N PRO A 173 -13.18 16.55 -8.00
CA PRO A 173 -12.94 16.41 -6.56
C PRO A 173 -14.14 16.82 -5.71
N GLU A 174 -14.87 17.86 -6.14
CA GLU A 174 -16.04 18.40 -5.45
C GLU A 174 -17.18 17.39 -5.41
N ALA A 175 -17.59 16.86 -6.57
CA ALA A 175 -18.63 15.84 -6.65
C ALA A 175 -18.23 14.56 -5.91
N TRP A 176 -16.96 14.16 -6.01
CA TRP A 176 -16.43 13.01 -5.29
C TRP A 176 -16.51 13.21 -3.75
N ALA A 177 -16.14 14.39 -3.26
CA ALA A 177 -16.15 14.69 -1.82
C ALA A 177 -17.57 14.79 -1.25
N GLU A 178 -18.56 15.22 -2.04
CA GLU A 178 -19.96 15.27 -1.62
C GLU A 178 -20.53 13.89 -1.23
N THR A 179 -19.98 12.81 -1.79
CA THR A 179 -20.37 11.43 -1.44
C THR A 179 -19.85 10.97 -0.08
N ARG A 180 -19.01 11.77 0.60
CA ARG A 180 -18.33 11.42 1.85
C ARG A 180 -19.02 12.02 3.08
N GLU A 181 -18.69 11.44 4.23
CA GLU A 181 -19.17 11.90 5.54
C GLU A 181 -18.80 13.37 5.77
N ALA A 182 -19.72 14.12 6.36
CA ALA A 182 -19.64 15.58 6.43
C ALA A 182 -18.49 16.10 7.31
N ASP A 183 -18.09 15.32 8.31
CA ASP A 183 -17.04 15.65 9.29
C ASP A 183 -15.62 15.57 8.70
N VAL A 184 -15.40 14.74 7.67
CA VAL A 184 -14.11 14.59 6.99
C VAL A 184 -14.09 15.15 5.57
N ARG A 185 -15.24 15.64 5.07
CA ARG A 185 -15.43 16.10 3.68
C ARG A 185 -14.41 17.14 3.23
N GLU A 186 -14.14 18.14 4.06
CA GLU A 186 -13.23 19.24 3.69
C GLU A 186 -11.79 18.77 3.52
N GLU A 187 -11.30 17.92 4.44
CA GLU A 187 -9.95 17.34 4.35
C GLU A 187 -9.85 16.37 3.16
N LEU A 188 -10.89 15.58 2.89
CA LEU A 188 -10.95 14.69 1.72
C LEU A 188 -11.01 15.46 0.41
N LEU A 189 -11.74 16.59 0.35
CA LEU A 189 -11.75 17.47 -0.81
C LEU A 189 -10.37 18.06 -1.07
N LEU A 190 -9.73 18.60 -0.03
CA LEU A 190 -8.38 19.17 -0.12
C LEU A 190 -7.40 18.13 -0.67
N MET A 191 -7.48 16.90 -0.17
CA MET A 191 -6.71 15.76 -0.67
C MET A 191 -7.00 15.50 -2.15
N ALA A 192 -8.26 15.34 -2.55
CA ALA A 192 -8.62 14.94 -3.91
C ALA A 192 -8.15 15.99 -4.93
N GLN A 193 -8.24 17.28 -4.59
CA GLN A 193 -7.72 18.37 -5.40
C GLN A 193 -6.19 18.36 -5.51
N ALA A 194 -5.50 17.99 -4.41
CA ALA A 194 -4.04 17.90 -4.39
C ALA A 194 -3.56 16.74 -5.27
N TYR A 195 -4.20 15.58 -5.16
CA TYR A 195 -3.92 14.43 -6.01
C TYR A 195 -4.22 14.73 -7.48
N GLN A 196 -5.37 15.32 -7.81
CA GLN A 196 -5.68 15.68 -9.19
C GLN A 196 -4.58 16.57 -9.79
N SER A 197 -4.13 17.59 -9.05
CA SER A 197 -3.08 18.50 -9.53
C SER A 197 -1.72 17.81 -9.64
N ALA A 198 -1.37 16.96 -8.67
CA ALA A 198 -0.13 16.19 -8.72
C ALA A 198 -0.11 15.18 -9.88
N ILE A 199 -1.21 14.48 -10.13
CA ILE A 199 -1.31 13.50 -11.22
C ILE A 199 -1.26 14.19 -12.57
N ALA A 200 -1.94 15.33 -12.74
CA ALA A 200 -1.86 16.14 -13.95
C ALA A 200 -0.42 16.63 -14.24
N LEU A 201 0.34 16.99 -13.21
CA LEU A 201 1.76 17.34 -13.37
C LEU A 201 2.60 16.11 -13.71
N TYR A 202 2.38 15.00 -13.02
CA TYR A 202 3.09 13.74 -13.22
C TYR A 202 2.93 13.26 -14.67
N VAL A 203 1.70 13.07 -15.15
CA VAL A 203 1.42 12.58 -16.50
C VAL A 203 2.09 13.45 -17.57
N ILE A 204 1.98 14.78 -17.46
CA ILE A 204 2.58 15.69 -18.44
C ILE A 204 4.10 15.59 -18.39
N SER A 205 4.71 15.70 -17.20
CA SER A 205 6.16 15.76 -17.06
C SER A 205 6.84 14.44 -17.38
N SER A 206 6.25 13.31 -16.99
CA SER A 206 6.80 11.98 -17.28
C SER A 206 6.69 11.63 -18.77
N LEU A 207 5.54 11.90 -19.41
CA LEU A 207 5.32 11.55 -20.81
C LEU A 207 5.98 12.56 -21.78
N GLN A 208 6.22 13.81 -21.37
CA GLN A 208 7.13 14.71 -22.10
C GLN A 208 8.58 14.21 -22.08
N GLY A 209 9.03 13.63 -20.97
CA GLY A 209 10.35 12.99 -20.87
C GLY A 209 10.55 11.86 -21.88
N LEU A 210 9.49 11.08 -22.11
CA LEU A 210 9.45 9.99 -23.10
C LEU A 210 9.09 10.44 -24.52
N ARG A 211 8.94 11.75 -24.76
CA ARG A 211 8.53 12.34 -26.05
C ARG A 211 7.15 11.90 -26.55
N ALA A 212 6.32 11.34 -25.69
CA ALA A 212 4.94 11.00 -26.01
C ALA A 212 4.05 12.24 -26.05
N LEU A 213 4.32 13.25 -25.21
CA LEU A 213 3.67 14.55 -25.26
C LEU A 213 4.60 15.65 -25.82
N PRO A 214 4.09 16.57 -26.65
CA PRO A 214 4.89 17.68 -27.16
C PRO A 214 5.21 18.70 -26.06
N SER A 215 6.37 19.34 -26.17
CA SER A 215 6.73 20.51 -25.35
C SER A 215 6.09 21.79 -25.90
N SER A 216 4.77 21.93 -25.76
CA SER A 216 4.00 23.07 -26.28
C SER A 216 3.78 24.18 -25.23
N ALA A 217 3.41 25.38 -25.68
CA ALA A 217 3.01 26.47 -24.78
C ALA A 217 1.73 26.12 -23.99
N GLY A 218 0.81 25.36 -24.60
CA GLY A 218 -0.41 24.89 -23.95
C GLY A 218 -0.10 23.99 -22.76
N TRP A 219 0.72 22.95 -22.95
CA TRP A 219 1.10 22.04 -21.85
C TRP A 219 1.87 22.73 -20.74
N ARG A 220 2.69 23.74 -21.08
CA ARG A 220 3.38 24.56 -20.09
C ARG A 220 2.41 25.40 -19.25
N ALA A 221 1.34 25.92 -19.87
CA ALA A 221 0.29 26.65 -19.15
C ALA A 221 -0.47 25.72 -18.20
N VAL A 222 -0.85 24.52 -18.66
CA VAL A 222 -1.52 23.50 -17.82
C VAL A 222 -0.65 23.16 -16.60
N ARG A 223 0.64 22.85 -16.80
CA ARG A 223 1.58 22.62 -15.70
C ARG A 223 1.68 23.80 -14.74
N THR A 224 1.73 25.04 -15.25
CA THR A 224 1.80 26.23 -14.39
C THR A 224 0.55 26.38 -13.52
N ILE A 225 -0.63 26.12 -14.07
CA ILE A 225 -1.91 26.16 -13.36
C ILE A 225 -1.94 25.10 -12.25
N HIS A 226 -1.67 23.85 -12.60
CA HIS A 226 -1.71 22.75 -11.63
C HIS A 226 -0.59 22.85 -10.58
N TYR A 227 0.60 23.34 -10.94
CA TYR A 227 1.66 23.57 -9.97
C TYR A 227 1.28 24.64 -8.96
N SER A 228 0.75 25.79 -9.42
CA SER A 228 0.33 26.87 -8.54
C SER A 228 -0.81 26.43 -7.61
N ARG A 229 -1.77 25.67 -8.15
CA ARG A 229 -2.86 25.06 -7.36
C ARG A 229 -2.30 24.07 -6.34
N LEU A 230 -1.42 23.16 -6.75
CA LEU A 230 -0.82 22.14 -5.88
C LEU A 230 -0.06 22.77 -4.71
N ILE A 231 0.79 23.77 -4.95
CA ILE A 231 1.52 24.47 -3.89
C ILE A 231 0.55 25.06 -2.86
N SER A 232 -0.50 25.75 -3.30
CA SER A 232 -1.50 26.31 -2.38
C SER A 232 -2.26 25.25 -1.58
N LEU A 233 -2.55 24.10 -2.19
CA LEU A 233 -3.22 22.99 -1.52
C LEU A 233 -2.29 22.32 -0.49
N LEU A 234 -1.02 22.13 -0.83
CA LEU A 234 -0.01 21.56 0.07
C LEU A 234 0.29 22.47 1.27
N GLU A 235 0.26 23.79 1.10
CA GLU A 235 0.38 24.73 2.22
C GLU A 235 -0.77 24.58 3.21
N LYS A 236 -2.02 24.47 2.72
CA LYS A 236 -3.19 24.19 3.58
C LYS A 236 -3.11 22.80 4.22
N ALA A 237 -2.63 21.81 3.47
CA ALA A 237 -2.50 20.43 3.94
C ALA A 237 -1.53 20.28 5.11
N ALA A 238 -0.51 21.14 5.23
CA ALA A 238 0.41 21.10 6.36
C ALA A 238 -0.26 21.36 7.73
N GLU A 239 -1.43 22.01 7.73
CA GLU A 239 -2.20 22.32 8.94
C GLU A 239 -3.26 21.24 9.26
N ALA A 240 -3.57 20.36 8.31
CA ALA A 240 -4.63 19.36 8.41
C ALA A 240 -4.10 18.00 8.92
N PRO A 241 -4.66 17.42 10.00
CA PRO A 241 -4.17 16.17 10.59
C PRO A 241 -4.24 14.96 9.66
N LEU A 242 -5.31 14.77 8.86
CA LEU A 242 -5.42 13.63 7.95
C LEU A 242 -4.43 13.73 6.78
N MET A 243 -3.99 14.95 6.47
CA MET A 243 -3.15 15.21 5.31
C MET A 243 -1.70 14.80 5.50
N LYS A 244 -1.22 14.72 6.74
CA LYS A 244 0.17 14.40 7.07
C LYS A 244 0.64 13.04 6.53
N ASN A 245 -0.29 12.11 6.31
CA ASN A 245 0.02 10.76 5.83
C ASN A 245 -0.24 10.58 4.34
N CYS A 246 -0.83 11.56 3.65
CA CYS A 246 -1.30 11.37 2.28
C CYS A 246 -0.66 12.31 1.26
N VAL A 247 0.11 13.31 1.68
CA VAL A 247 0.72 14.29 0.77
C VAL A 247 2.18 14.05 0.42
N GLU A 248 2.79 12.93 0.85
CA GLU A 248 4.20 12.62 0.55
C GLU A 248 4.45 12.60 -0.96
N TRP A 249 3.64 11.83 -1.71
CA TRP A 249 3.79 11.75 -3.16
C TRP A 249 3.46 13.08 -3.88
N PRO A 250 2.36 13.79 -3.58
CA PRO A 250 2.14 15.15 -4.07
C PRO A 250 3.30 16.13 -3.78
N LEU A 251 3.97 16.03 -2.63
CA LEU A 251 5.15 16.84 -2.31
C LEU A 251 6.35 16.49 -3.19
N ILE A 252 6.57 15.21 -3.48
CA ILE A 252 7.62 14.74 -4.39
C ILE A 252 7.38 15.31 -5.80
N VAL A 253 6.15 15.23 -6.31
CA VAL A 253 5.77 15.81 -7.60
C VAL A 253 6.00 17.33 -7.61
N ALA A 254 5.57 18.04 -6.57
CA ALA A 254 5.81 19.47 -6.43
C ALA A 254 7.30 19.81 -6.39
N GLY A 255 8.12 18.96 -5.76
CA GLY A 255 9.58 19.08 -5.71
C GLY A 255 10.23 18.96 -7.09
N PHE A 256 9.76 18.01 -7.91
CA PHE A 256 10.19 17.89 -9.30
C PHE A 256 9.85 19.16 -10.09
N GLU A 257 8.61 19.63 -10.02
CA GLU A 257 8.16 20.83 -10.75
C GLU A 257 8.87 22.11 -10.28
N ALA A 258 9.26 22.19 -9.01
CA ALA A 258 10.04 23.31 -8.47
C ALA A 258 11.46 23.38 -9.07
N SER A 259 11.92 22.35 -9.79
CA SER A 259 13.17 22.39 -10.54
C SER A 259 13.19 23.51 -11.58
N THR A 260 12.04 23.87 -12.17
CA THR A 260 11.90 24.92 -13.19
C THR A 260 11.76 26.33 -12.61
N GLY A 261 12.62 26.70 -11.66
CA GLY A 261 12.83 28.10 -11.26
C GLY A 261 12.06 28.59 -10.02
N SER A 262 11.38 27.70 -9.26
CA SER A 262 10.67 28.08 -8.04
C SER A 262 11.51 27.85 -6.79
N ALA A 263 12.39 28.80 -6.45
CA ALA A 263 13.20 28.71 -5.22
C ALA A 263 12.35 28.62 -3.95
N ALA A 264 11.24 29.38 -3.90
CA ALA A 264 10.29 29.32 -2.80
C ALA A 264 9.59 27.94 -2.71
N GLY A 265 9.22 27.36 -3.85
CA GLY A 265 8.63 26.02 -3.91
C GLY A 265 9.58 24.94 -3.38
N ARG A 266 10.87 25.00 -3.74
CA ARG A 266 11.88 24.07 -3.21
C ARG A 266 11.98 24.15 -1.68
N VAL A 267 12.04 25.37 -1.13
CA VAL A 267 12.09 25.59 0.33
C VAL A 267 10.85 25.05 1.02
N MET A 268 9.66 25.27 0.44
CA MET A 268 8.39 24.77 0.98
C MET A 268 8.37 23.24 1.01
N VAL A 269 8.70 22.59 -0.11
CA VAL A 269 8.72 21.12 -0.23
C VAL A 269 9.67 20.49 0.78
N VAL A 270 10.92 21.00 0.88
CA VAL A 270 11.90 20.49 1.85
C VAL A 270 11.38 20.64 3.27
N LYS A 271 10.84 21.82 3.63
CA LYS A 271 10.31 22.08 4.96
C LYS A 271 9.22 21.06 5.34
N GLN A 272 8.27 20.80 4.43
CA GLN A 272 7.17 19.89 4.70
C GLN A 272 7.63 18.42 4.78
N LEU A 273 8.48 17.95 3.86
CA LEU A 273 9.01 16.59 3.89
C LEU A 273 9.85 16.33 5.16
N VAL A 274 10.66 17.29 5.59
CA VAL A 274 11.41 17.19 6.86
C VAL A 274 10.46 17.09 8.06
N SER A 275 9.42 17.93 8.10
CA SER A 275 8.39 17.88 9.16
C SER A 275 7.65 16.54 9.16
N MET A 276 7.30 16.03 7.97
CA MET A 276 6.63 14.75 7.81
C MET A 276 7.48 13.59 8.32
N SER A 277 8.79 13.56 8.02
CA SER A 277 9.70 12.56 8.56
C SER A 277 9.73 12.56 10.09
N GLN A 278 9.73 13.74 10.70
CA GLN A 278 9.72 13.89 12.16
C GLN A 278 8.40 13.39 12.77
N ASP A 279 7.27 13.72 12.13
CA ASP A 279 5.93 13.34 12.60
C ASP A 279 5.67 11.83 12.45
N LEU A 280 6.11 11.23 11.35
CA LEU A 280 5.90 9.80 11.05
C LEU A 280 6.96 8.89 11.66
N GLY A 281 8.13 9.43 11.99
CA GLY A 281 9.29 8.62 12.42
C GLY A 281 9.85 7.72 11.31
N THR A 282 9.64 8.08 10.05
CA THR A 282 10.13 7.34 8.87
C THR A 282 11.22 8.13 8.14
N TYR A 283 12.15 7.43 7.49
CA TYR A 283 13.25 8.07 6.75
C TYR A 283 12.89 8.46 5.31
N LEU A 284 11.80 7.93 4.76
CA LEU A 284 11.45 8.05 3.34
C LEU A 284 11.27 9.52 2.88
N PRO A 285 10.61 10.42 3.65
CA PRO A 285 10.53 11.82 3.24
C PRO A 285 11.91 12.51 3.17
N LEU A 286 12.87 12.12 4.03
CA LEU A 286 14.25 12.65 3.97
C LEU A 286 15.03 12.08 2.79
N ALA A 287 14.81 10.81 2.42
CA ALA A 287 15.37 10.23 1.22
C ALA A 287 14.87 10.99 -0.04
N ALA A 288 13.58 11.33 -0.07
CA ALA A 288 13.01 12.15 -1.13
C ALA A 288 13.66 13.54 -1.20
N VAL A 289 13.92 14.20 -0.06
CA VAL A 289 14.66 15.48 -0.02
C VAL A 289 16.06 15.33 -0.61
N GLY A 290 16.84 14.34 -0.18
CA GLY A 290 18.20 14.13 -0.69
C GLY A 290 18.25 13.87 -2.19
N MET A 291 17.28 13.10 -2.70
CA MET A 291 17.11 12.86 -4.14
C MET A 291 16.77 14.17 -4.88
N LEU A 292 15.80 14.94 -4.41
CA LEU A 292 15.37 16.20 -5.03
C LEU A 292 16.52 17.23 -5.06
N GLU A 293 17.28 17.36 -3.98
CA GLU A 293 18.44 18.28 -3.93
C GLU A 293 19.54 17.87 -4.91
N LYS A 294 19.85 16.57 -5.01
CA LYS A 294 20.76 16.03 -6.02
C LYS A 294 20.27 16.38 -7.42
N PHE A 295 19.00 16.16 -7.72
CA PHE A 295 18.40 16.51 -9.02
C PHE A 295 18.49 18.01 -9.30
N TRP A 296 18.10 18.87 -8.36
CA TRP A 296 18.15 20.33 -8.53
C TRP A 296 19.57 20.85 -8.81
N SER A 297 20.59 20.21 -8.25
CA SER A 297 22.01 20.55 -8.50
C SER A 297 22.54 20.06 -9.85
N SER A 298 21.91 19.03 -10.43
CA SER A 298 22.39 18.36 -11.65
C SER A 298 22.18 19.16 -12.95
N GLY A 299 21.23 20.11 -12.95
CA GLY A 299 20.82 20.86 -14.13
C GLY A 299 19.97 20.05 -15.14
N LYS A 300 19.71 18.77 -14.86
CA LYS A 300 18.80 17.92 -15.62
C LYS A 300 17.35 18.38 -15.50
N ARG A 301 16.47 17.89 -16.38
CA ARG A 301 15.11 18.44 -16.54
C ARG A 301 14.00 17.43 -16.79
N THR A 302 14.32 16.19 -17.11
CA THR A 302 13.30 15.18 -17.40
C THR A 302 12.88 14.44 -16.13
N TRP A 303 11.70 13.82 -16.14
CA TRP A 303 11.21 13.04 -15.00
C TRP A 303 12.17 11.90 -14.65
N ASP A 304 12.55 11.10 -15.65
CA ASP A 304 13.44 9.93 -15.49
C ASP A 304 14.90 10.35 -15.18
N ASP A 305 15.28 11.60 -15.42
CA ASP A 305 16.53 12.17 -14.90
C ASP A 305 16.50 12.45 -13.39
N CYS A 306 15.33 12.74 -12.84
CA CYS A 306 15.10 12.98 -11.41
C CYS A 306 14.98 11.65 -10.66
N PHE A 307 14.26 10.69 -11.26
CA PHE A 307 14.05 9.36 -10.73
C PHE A 307 14.87 8.36 -11.56
N ASP A 308 16.20 8.45 -11.44
CA ASP A 308 17.19 7.71 -12.25
C ASP A 308 17.41 6.24 -11.81
N GLU A 309 16.80 5.84 -10.69
CA GLU A 309 16.75 4.46 -10.19
C GLU A 309 15.43 4.25 -9.41
N PRO A 310 15.04 3.01 -9.10
CA PRO A 310 13.82 2.74 -8.33
C PRO A 310 13.97 3.17 -6.85
N TYR A 311 13.48 4.35 -6.50
CA TYR A 311 13.67 4.92 -5.16
C TYR A 311 12.66 4.46 -4.10
N ALA A 312 11.48 3.93 -4.49
CA ALA A 312 10.40 3.49 -3.59
C ALA A 312 10.16 4.46 -2.41
N LEU A 313 9.92 5.74 -2.72
CA LEU A 313 9.89 6.86 -1.76
C LEU A 313 8.56 7.00 -0.99
N PHE A 314 7.77 5.94 -0.86
CA PHE A 314 6.43 6.00 -0.29
C PHE A 314 6.29 4.99 0.85
N ALA A 315 5.82 5.46 2.01
CA ALA A 315 5.70 4.69 3.26
C ALA A 315 4.40 3.88 3.40
#